data_AF-A0A6G1J4F4-F1
#
_entry.id   AF-A0A6G1J4F4-F1
#
_cell.length_a   1.000
_cell.length_b   1.000
_cell.length_c   1.000
_cell.angle_alpha   90.00
_cell.angle_beta   90.00
_cell.angle_gamma   90.00
#
_symmetry.space_group_name_H-M   'P 1'
#
loop_
_entity.id
_entity.type
_entity.pdbx_description
1 polymer ?
#
loop_
_entity_poly.entity_id
_entity_poly.type
_entity_poly.pdbx_seq_one_letter_code
_entity_poly.pdbx_strand_id
1 'polypeptide(L)'
;TKILNTTEQIADLVFFDVRYDSDALCAHYSVALQGVEDVQLMESSSRVIASRKFLSGLNKCVEKDLLSIPWEDQSIAGRKRAKDWKLTKEKGERLFKAEQGGSYEIFNQRPIPDEIIAYCVGAVQCLPGLRKQLC
;
A
#
# COMPACT_ATOMS: atom_id res chain seq x y z
N THR A 1 21.03 8.47 15.95
CA THR A 1 19.77 8.32 15.19
C THR A 1 19.63 9.49 14.25
N LYS A 2 19.63 9.26 12.93
CA LYS A 2 19.28 10.33 11.98
C LYS A 2 17.77 10.42 12.00
N ILE A 3 17.24 11.41 12.72
CA ILE A 3 15.85 11.81 12.56
C ILE A 3 15.79 12.49 11.20
N LEU A 4 14.92 12.03 10.30
CA LEU A 4 14.57 12.77 9.09
C LEU A 4 13.71 13.97 9.52
N ASN A 5 14.36 14.97 10.13
CA ASN A 5 13.79 16.29 10.41
C ASN A 5 14.21 17.22 9.27
N THR A 6 13.59 17.08 8.11
CA THR A 6 13.49 18.20 7.18
C THR A 6 12.26 18.99 7.59
N THR A 7 12.52 20.12 8.26
CA THR A 7 11.51 21.07 8.74
C THR A 7 10.73 21.77 7.61
N GLU A 8 10.88 21.33 6.37
CA GLU A 8 9.97 21.58 5.26
C GLU A 8 9.09 20.34 5.07
N GLN A 9 7.91 20.39 5.69
CA GLN A 9 6.72 19.63 5.30
C GLN A 9 6.86 18.09 5.23
N ILE A 10 7.03 17.45 6.39
CA ILE A 10 6.76 15.99 6.57
C ILE A 10 5.24 15.68 6.47
N ALA A 11 4.39 16.67 6.18
CA ALA A 11 2.93 16.57 6.17
C ALA A 11 2.33 15.66 5.07
N ASP A 12 3.16 15.00 4.27
CA ASP A 12 2.73 14.16 3.14
C ASP A 12 3.33 12.74 3.13
N LEU A 13 3.93 12.29 4.24
CA LEU A 13 4.48 10.93 4.29
C LEU A 13 3.38 9.91 4.57
N VAL A 14 2.90 9.29 3.49
CA VAL A 14 1.78 8.34 3.50
C VAL A 14 2.29 6.90 3.44
N PHE A 15 1.81 6.07 4.35
CA PHE A 15 2.05 4.63 4.37
C PHE A 15 0.74 3.84 4.41
N PHE A 16 0.83 2.54 4.18
CA PHE A 16 -0.25 1.61 4.46
C PHE A 16 0.30 0.49 5.33
N ASP A 17 -0.18 0.39 6.57
CA ASP A 17 0.29 -0.62 7.52
C ASP A 17 1.79 -0.51 7.83
N VAL A 18 2.22 0.65 8.36
CA VAL A 18 3.63 1.04 8.51
C VAL A 18 4.43 0.24 9.56
N ARG A 19 3.80 -0.71 10.25
CA ARG A 19 4.38 -1.38 11.43
C ARG A 19 5.72 -2.05 11.12
N TYR A 20 5.76 -2.87 10.08
CA TYR A 20 6.96 -3.60 9.68
C TYR A 20 7.99 -2.69 9.00
N ASP A 21 7.54 -1.72 8.20
CA ASP A 21 8.44 -0.75 7.57
C ASP A 21 9.17 0.09 8.62
N SER A 22 8.45 0.57 9.63
CA SER A 22 9.05 1.33 10.73
C SER A 22 10.09 0.53 11.50
N ASP A 23 9.81 -0.74 11.80
CA ASP A 23 10.75 -1.63 12.49
C ASP A 23 12.01 -1.89 11.65
N ALA A 24 11.83 -2.24 10.37
CA ALA A 24 12.92 -2.48 9.44
C ALA A 24 13.79 -1.24 9.21
N LEU A 25 13.18 -0.07 9.03
CA LEU A 25 13.89 1.21 8.86
C LEU A 25 14.70 1.58 10.11
N CYS A 26 14.16 1.34 11.29
CA CYS A 26 14.86 1.58 12.54
C CYS A 26 16.02 0.58 12.73
N ALA A 27 15.75 -0.72 12.63
CA ALA A 27 16.70 -1.77 12.93
C ALA A 27 17.86 -1.84 11.92
N HIS A 28 17.57 -1.71 10.62
CA HIS A 28 18.58 -1.86 9.58
C HIS A 28 19.27 -0.55 9.20
N TYR A 29 18.59 0.59 9.36
CA TYR A 29 19.08 1.88 8.85
C TYR A 29 19.12 3.01 9.89
N SER A 30 18.74 2.74 11.15
CA SER A 30 18.67 3.76 12.20
C SER A 30 17.81 4.99 11.84
N VAL A 31 16.76 4.75 11.04
CA VAL A 31 15.78 5.76 10.61
C VAL A 31 14.55 5.65 11.50
N ALA A 32 14.22 6.75 12.18
CA ALA A 32 13.00 6.88 12.96
C ALA A 32 11.94 7.64 12.15
N LEU A 33 10.84 6.98 11.81
CA LEU A 33 9.70 7.62 11.14
C LEU A 33 8.97 8.57 12.09
N GLN A 34 8.59 9.74 11.59
CA GLN A 34 7.79 10.74 12.30
C GLN A 34 6.80 11.36 11.32
N GLY A 35 5.64 11.83 11.82
CA GLY A 35 4.64 12.53 11.00
C GLY A 35 3.99 11.68 9.91
N VAL A 36 3.90 10.36 10.08
CA VAL A 36 3.31 9.44 9.09
C VAL A 36 1.78 9.45 9.16
N GLU A 37 1.15 9.54 8.00
CA GLU A 37 -0.26 9.19 7.83
C GLU A 37 -0.40 7.74 7.37
N ASP A 38 -1.04 6.89 8.18
CA ASP A 38 -1.29 5.50 7.83
C ASP A 38 -2.71 5.32 7.28
N VAL A 39 -2.80 5.08 5.98
CA VAL A 39 -4.05 4.92 5.23
C VAL A 39 -4.90 3.76 5.76
N GLN A 40 -4.28 2.70 6.30
CA GLN A 40 -5.02 1.58 6.89
C GLN A 40 -5.75 2.02 8.17
N LEU A 41 -5.11 2.87 8.98
CA LEU A 41 -5.74 3.45 10.18
C LEU A 41 -6.80 4.48 9.81
N MET A 42 -6.56 5.31 8.79
CA MET A 42 -7.55 6.24 8.24
C MET A 42 -8.81 5.48 7.76
N GLU A 43 -8.65 4.41 6.96
CA GLU A 43 -9.77 3.57 6.52
C GLU A 43 -10.49 2.89 7.67
N SER A 44 -9.76 2.43 8.70
CA SER A 44 -10.41 1.87 9.87
C SER A 44 -11.25 2.91 10.63
N SER A 45 -10.72 4.13 10.75
CA SER A 45 -11.36 5.23 11.45
C SER A 45 -12.60 5.78 10.74
N SER A 46 -12.67 5.68 9.41
CA SER A 46 -13.82 6.17 8.63
C SER A 46 -15.06 5.27 8.73
N ARG A 47 -14.90 4.02 9.20
CA ARG A 47 -16.03 3.07 9.32
C ARG A 47 -16.78 3.18 10.64
N VAL A 48 -17.98 2.58 10.68
CA VAL A 48 -18.77 2.38 11.91
C VAL A 48 -18.01 1.53 12.94
N ILE A 49 -18.16 1.88 14.23
CA ILE A 49 -17.39 1.29 15.35
C ILE A 49 -17.40 -0.25 15.33
N ALA A 50 -18.57 -0.86 15.11
CA ALA A 50 -18.73 -2.32 15.09
C ALA A 50 -17.84 -3.03 14.04
N SER A 51 -17.46 -2.34 12.97
CA SER A 51 -16.62 -2.88 11.89
C SER A 51 -15.12 -2.64 12.07
N ARG A 52 -14.71 -1.87 13.09
CA ARG A 52 -13.30 -1.52 13.36
C ARG A 52 -12.50 -2.64 14.02
N LYS A 53 -13.14 -3.77 14.35
CA LYS A 53 -12.51 -4.95 14.97
C LYS A 53 -11.40 -5.55 14.09
N PHE A 54 -11.50 -5.41 12.77
CA PHE A 54 -10.52 -5.94 11.82
C PHE A 54 -10.01 -4.85 10.88
N LEU A 55 -8.73 -4.90 10.55
CA LEU A 55 -8.11 -4.00 9.58
C LEU A 55 -8.36 -4.51 8.15
N SER A 56 -8.47 -3.60 7.20
CA SER A 56 -8.54 -3.96 5.78
C SER A 56 -7.14 -4.09 5.21
N GLY A 57 -6.92 -5.07 4.33
CA GLY A 57 -5.73 -5.09 3.47
C GLY A 57 -5.88 -4.10 2.31
N LEU A 58 -4.75 -3.68 1.73
CA LEU A 58 -4.71 -2.70 0.64
C LEU A 58 -5.63 -3.08 -0.53
N ASN A 59 -5.64 -4.35 -0.94
CA ASN A 59 -6.50 -4.85 -2.01
C ASN A 59 -7.98 -4.52 -1.76
N LYS A 60 -8.45 -4.67 -0.51
CA LYS A 60 -9.83 -4.39 -0.13
C LYS A 60 -10.11 -2.89 -0.13
N CYS A 61 -9.15 -2.06 0.25
CA CYS A 61 -9.30 -0.60 0.19
C CYS A 61 -9.37 -0.13 -1.27
N VAL A 62 -8.47 -0.60 -2.13
CA VAL A 62 -8.47 -0.25 -3.57
C VAL A 62 -9.75 -0.73 -4.27
N GLU A 63 -10.23 -1.94 -3.97
CA GLU A 63 -11.50 -2.44 -4.53
C GLU A 63 -12.70 -1.58 -4.10
N LYS A 64 -12.77 -1.16 -2.83
CA LYS A 64 -13.84 -0.28 -2.32
C LYS A 64 -13.79 1.11 -2.93
N ASP A 65 -12.60 1.71 -3.05
CA ASP A 65 -12.43 3.03 -3.67
C ASP A 65 -12.93 3.03 -5.12
N LEU A 66 -12.64 1.96 -5.87
CA LEU A 66 -13.09 1.81 -7.25
C LEU A 66 -14.62 1.57 -7.36
N LEU A 67 -15.25 1.10 -6.28
CA LEU A 67 -16.71 1.01 -6.15
C LEU A 67 -17.35 2.31 -5.64
N SER A 68 -16.57 3.21 -5.05
CA SER A 68 -17.01 4.50 -4.51
C SER A 68 -16.97 5.64 -5.55
N ILE A 69 -16.47 5.34 -6.75
CA ILE A 69 -16.53 6.24 -7.91
C ILE A 69 -18.01 6.47 -8.28
N PRO A 70 -18.44 7.72 -8.55
CA PRO A 70 -19.80 8.03 -9.03
C PRO A 70 -20.20 7.13 -10.21
N TRP A 71 -21.48 6.77 -10.30
CA TRP A 71 -22.00 5.79 -11.27
C TRP A 71 -21.58 6.09 -12.73
N GLU A 72 -21.38 7.37 -13.05
CA GLU A 72 -20.97 7.91 -14.35
C GLU A 72 -19.54 7.54 -14.73
N ASP A 73 -18.65 7.38 -13.74
CA ASP A 73 -17.23 7.02 -13.92
C ASP A 73 -16.92 5.58 -13.45
N GLN A 74 -17.96 4.84 -13.05
CA GLN A 74 -17.95 3.37 -12.89
C GLN A 74 -17.95 2.65 -14.24
N SER A 75 -17.21 3.20 -15.19
CA SER A 75 -17.03 2.71 -16.55
C SER A 75 -16.44 1.30 -16.53
N ILE A 76 -16.69 0.54 -17.61
CA ILE A 76 -16.04 -0.76 -17.84
C ILE A 76 -14.52 -0.65 -17.70
N ALA A 77 -13.94 0.50 -18.06
CA ALA A 77 -12.53 0.81 -17.94
C ALA A 77 -12.05 0.92 -16.47
N GLY A 78 -12.83 1.51 -15.56
CA GLY A 78 -12.52 1.55 -14.12
C GLY A 78 -12.43 0.16 -13.49
N ARG A 79 -13.44 -0.69 -13.76
CA ARG A 79 -13.45 -2.09 -13.29
C ARG A 79 -12.33 -2.93 -13.90
N LYS A 80 -12.00 -2.69 -15.17
CA LYS A 80 -10.87 -3.35 -15.83
C LYS A 80 -9.54 -2.98 -15.16
N ARG A 81 -9.30 -1.68 -14.91
CA ARG A 81 -8.10 -1.20 -14.18
C ARG A 81 -7.96 -1.84 -12.80
N ALA A 82 -9.05 -1.97 -12.05
CA ALA A 82 -9.07 -2.65 -10.75
C ALA A 82 -8.54 -4.09 -10.84
N LYS A 83 -9.09 -4.84 -11.80
CA LYS A 83 -8.75 -6.24 -12.03
C LYS A 83 -7.31 -6.39 -12.51
N ASP A 84 -6.88 -5.52 -13.42
CA ASP A 84 -5.52 -5.53 -13.95
C ASP A 84 -4.50 -5.22 -12.84
N TRP A 85 -4.79 -4.23 -11.98
CA TRP A 85 -3.96 -3.93 -10.81
C TRP A 85 -3.85 -5.12 -9.86
N LYS A 86 -4.99 -5.74 -9.51
CA LYS A 86 -5.03 -6.90 -8.63
C LYS A 86 -4.24 -8.08 -9.20
N LEU A 87 -4.43 -8.37 -10.49
CA LEU A 87 -3.71 -9.44 -11.17
C LEU A 87 -2.20 -9.19 -11.16
N THR A 88 -1.75 -7.96 -11.40
CA THR A 88 -0.34 -7.57 -11.30
C THR A 88 0.20 -7.78 -9.89
N LYS A 89 -0.56 -7.39 -8.85
CA LYS A 89 -0.17 -7.66 -7.46
C LYS A 89 -0.04 -9.15 -7.18
N GLU A 90 -1.04 -9.95 -7.55
CA GLU A 90 -1.03 -11.40 -7.35
C GLU A 90 0.12 -12.09 -8.09
N LYS A 91 0.46 -11.63 -9.30
CA LYS A 91 1.61 -12.17 -10.06
C LYS A 91 2.93 -11.95 -9.30
N GLY A 92 3.18 -10.75 -8.80
CA GLY A 92 4.38 -10.48 -8.01
C GLY A 92 4.41 -11.19 -6.67
N GLU A 93 3.25 -11.33 -6.00
CA GLU A 93 3.13 -12.08 -4.74
C GLU A 93 3.60 -13.53 -4.88
N ARG A 94 3.25 -14.20 -5.99
CA ARG A 94 3.66 -15.59 -6.26
C ARG A 94 5.17 -15.76 -6.33
N LEU A 95 5.91 -14.72 -6.68
CA LEU A 95 7.36 -14.79 -6.82
C LEU A 95 8.08 -14.77 -5.47
N PHE A 96 7.47 -14.22 -4.41
CA PHE A 96 8.12 -14.14 -3.09
C PHE A 96 7.43 -14.90 -1.97
N LYS A 97 6.13 -15.21 -2.09
CA LYS A 97 5.38 -15.96 -1.08
C LYS A 97 5.76 -17.44 -1.09
N ALA A 98 6.25 -17.93 0.04
CA ALA A 98 6.68 -19.33 0.19
C ALA A 98 5.54 -20.31 -0.08
N GLU A 99 4.32 -19.99 0.34
CA GLU A 99 3.12 -20.79 0.11
C GLU A 99 2.71 -20.88 -1.38
N GLN A 100 3.29 -20.05 -2.25
CA GLN A 100 3.09 -20.05 -3.70
C GLN A 100 4.32 -20.54 -4.47
N GLY A 101 5.32 -21.09 -3.77
CA GLY A 101 6.58 -21.55 -4.36
C GLY A 101 7.62 -20.44 -4.59
N GLY A 102 7.36 -19.23 -4.11
CA GLY A 102 8.26 -18.09 -4.20
C GLY A 102 9.29 -18.04 -3.08
N SER A 103 10.19 -17.06 -3.17
CA SER A 103 11.18 -16.75 -2.13
C SER A 103 11.48 -15.25 -2.09
N TYR A 104 11.69 -14.71 -0.89
CA TYR A 104 12.13 -13.32 -0.72
C TYR A 104 13.49 -13.02 -1.40
N GLU A 105 14.26 -14.03 -1.76
CA GLU A 105 15.49 -13.86 -2.56
C GLU A 105 15.25 -13.19 -3.92
N ILE A 106 14.01 -13.23 -4.44
CA ILE A 106 13.65 -12.52 -5.68
C ILE A 106 13.92 -11.00 -5.57
N PHE A 107 13.81 -10.41 -4.38
CA PHE A 107 14.12 -8.99 -4.14
C PHE A 107 15.64 -8.68 -4.19
N ASN A 108 16.49 -9.70 -4.06
CA ASN A 108 17.94 -9.57 -4.14
C ASN A 108 18.48 -9.74 -5.57
N GLN A 109 17.68 -10.27 -6.50
CA GLN A 109 18.10 -10.47 -7.89
C GLN A 109 18.32 -9.16 -8.65
N ARG A 110 19.30 -9.15 -9.55
CA ARG A 110 19.60 -8.01 -10.43
C ARG A 110 19.78 -8.48 -11.88
N PRO A 111 19.13 -7.82 -12.87
CA PRO A 111 18.15 -6.74 -12.71
C PRO A 111 16.90 -7.21 -11.92
N ILE A 112 16.21 -6.26 -11.28
CA ILE A 112 14.97 -6.60 -10.55
C ILE A 112 13.94 -7.06 -11.58
N PRO A 113 13.27 -8.22 -11.38
CA PRO A 113 12.24 -8.69 -12.30
C PRO A 113 11.10 -7.68 -12.48
N ASP A 114 10.61 -7.51 -13.71
CA ASP A 114 9.57 -6.53 -14.05
C ASP A 114 8.29 -6.76 -13.25
N GLU A 115 7.93 -8.01 -12.96
CA GLU A 115 6.78 -8.37 -12.13
C GLU A 115 6.91 -7.89 -10.68
N ILE A 116 8.14 -7.91 -10.13
CA ILE A 116 8.42 -7.40 -8.78
C ILE A 116 8.36 -5.88 -8.78
N ILE A 117 8.91 -5.23 -9.80
CA ILE A 117 8.79 -3.77 -9.97
C ILE A 117 7.32 -3.37 -10.02
N ALA A 118 6.53 -4.03 -10.86
CA ALA A 118 5.10 -3.75 -11.01
C ALA A 118 4.32 -4.01 -9.70
N TYR A 119 4.69 -5.04 -8.94
CA TYR A 119 4.13 -5.30 -7.61
C TYR A 119 4.43 -4.18 -6.61
N CYS A 120 5.67 -3.69 -6.57
CA CYS A 120 6.11 -2.60 -5.70
C CYS A 120 5.38 -1.29 -6.07
N VAL A 121 5.31 -0.95 -7.35
CA VAL A 121 4.54 0.21 -7.84
C VAL A 121 3.08 0.10 -7.42
N GLY A 122 2.47 -1.08 -7.59
CA GLY A 122 1.10 -1.34 -7.19
C GLY A 122 0.84 -1.16 -5.69
N ALA A 123 1.84 -1.33 -4.84
CA ALA A 123 1.72 -1.15 -3.38
C ALA A 123 1.59 0.33 -2.96
N VAL A 124 2.12 1.26 -3.76
CA VAL A 124 2.22 2.69 -3.38
C VAL A 124 1.40 3.62 -4.26
N GLN A 125 1.19 3.29 -5.54
CA GLN A 125 0.60 4.22 -6.52
C GLN A 125 -0.83 4.67 -6.18
N CYS A 126 -1.57 3.90 -5.39
CA CYS A 126 -2.95 4.21 -5.01
C CYS A 126 -3.08 4.99 -3.70
N LEU A 127 -2.01 5.06 -2.89
CA LEU A 127 -2.08 5.66 -1.54
C LEU A 127 -2.48 7.13 -1.53
N PRO A 128 -1.99 8.00 -2.46
CA PRO A 128 -2.43 9.40 -2.48
C PRO A 128 -3.93 9.55 -2.77
N GLY A 129 -4.47 8.68 -3.65
CA GLY A 129 -5.90 8.66 -3.97
C GLY A 129 -6.74 8.22 -2.77
N LEU A 130 -6.33 7.11 -2.13
CA LEU A 130 -6.95 6.59 -0.91
C LEU A 130 -6.95 7.62 0.23
N ARG A 131 -5.80 8.26 0.49
CA ARG A 131 -5.68 9.33 1.49
C ARG A 131 -6.71 10.43 1.24
N LYS A 132 -6.80 10.95 0.00
CA LYS A 132 -7.71 12.04 -0.35
C LYS A 132 -9.18 11.71 -0.11
N GLN A 133 -9.57 10.43 -0.21
CA GLN A 133 -10.94 9.99 0.05
C GLN A 133 -11.26 9.86 1.54
N LEU A 134 -10.23 9.73 2.38
CA LEU A 134 -10.35 9.46 3.81
C LEU A 134 -10.10 10.69 4.70
N CYS A 135 -9.52 11.76 4.13
CA CYS A 135 -9.43 13.10 4.74
C CYS A 135 -10.76 13.86 4.60
#